data_AF-A0A354HQX4-F1
#
_entry.id   AF-A0A354HQX4-F1
#
_cell.length_a   1.000
_cell.length_b   1.000
_cell.length_c   1.000
_cell.angle_alpha   90.00
_cell.angle_beta   90.00
_cell.angle_gamma   90.00
#
_symmetry.space_group_name_H-M   'P 1'
#
loop_
_entity.id
_entity.type
_entity.pdbx_description
1 polymer ?
#
loop_
_entity_poly.entity_id
_entity_poly.type
_entity_poly.pdbx_seq_one_letter_code
_entity_poly.pdbx_strand_id
1 'polypeptide(L)'
;MKKYLAIFRIRFINSLQYRAAALAGMATQFAWGFMEILAFLAFYKADPAAFPMEFSQTVSYIWMQQAFLALFMVWFFEAEIFNAITSGGIAYELARPVDLYWRWFSQSVANRLAKTVLRCLPIFIVAMLVPGPFRMSLPATQGQFLLFLTSAACSLGVVVS
;
A
#
# COMPACT_ATOMS: atom_id res chain seq x y z
N MET A 1 -1.45 -25.61 2.19
CA MET A 1 -1.78 -24.54 1.21
C MET A 1 -3.27 -24.17 1.17
N LYS A 2 -4.20 -25.10 0.87
CA LYS A 2 -5.65 -24.77 0.76
C LYS A 2 -6.23 -24.04 1.98
N LYS A 3 -5.81 -24.41 3.20
CA LYS A 3 -6.23 -23.79 4.46
C LYS A 3 -5.87 -22.29 4.54
N TYR A 4 -4.62 -21.94 4.26
CA TYR A 4 -4.15 -20.55 4.27
C TYR A 4 -4.81 -19.71 3.17
N LEU A 5 -4.98 -20.27 1.98
CA LEU A 5 -5.67 -19.59 0.89
C LEU A 5 -7.15 -19.30 1.21
N ALA A 6 -7.81 -20.19 1.94
CA ALA A 6 -9.17 -19.93 2.42
C ALA A 6 -9.22 -18.79 3.44
N ILE A 7 -8.29 -18.76 4.40
CA ILE A 7 -8.15 -17.67 5.38
C ILE A 7 -7.89 -16.34 4.66
N PHE A 8 -6.94 -16.34 3.71
CA PHE A 8 -6.65 -15.19 2.87
C PHE A 8 -7.91 -14.66 2.18
N ARG A 9 -8.65 -15.54 1.49
CA ARG A 9 -9.85 -15.16 0.74
C ARG A 9 -10.93 -14.57 1.64
N ILE A 10 -11.18 -15.18 2.79
CA ILE A 10 -12.19 -14.70 3.75
C ILE A 10 -11.81 -13.32 4.28
N ARG A 11 -10.56 -13.14 4.70
CA ARG A 11 -10.06 -11.85 5.21
C ARG A 11 -10.05 -10.77 4.14
N PHE A 12 -9.66 -11.11 2.92
CA PHE A 12 -9.66 -10.21 1.78
C PHE A 12 -11.08 -9.69 1.48
N ILE A 13 -12.07 -10.59 1.38
CA ILE A 13 -13.46 -10.23 1.10
C ILE A 13 -14.04 -9.38 2.24
N ASN A 14 -13.80 -9.75 3.49
CA ASN A 14 -14.27 -8.98 4.64
C ASN A 14 -13.69 -7.55 4.64
N SER A 15 -12.38 -7.42 4.38
CA SER A 15 -11.71 -6.12 4.27
C SER A 15 -12.26 -5.23 3.15
N LEU A 16 -12.82 -5.81 2.08
CA LEU A 16 -13.45 -5.04 0.99
C LEU A 16 -14.80 -4.43 1.38
N GLN A 17 -15.48 -4.95 2.41
CA GLN A 17 -16.83 -4.48 2.77
C GLN A 17 -16.83 -3.06 3.33
N TYR A 18 -15.75 -2.63 3.99
CA TYR A 18 -15.70 -1.33 4.66
C TYR A 18 -15.30 -0.19 3.70
N ARG A 19 -16.16 0.05 2.71
CA ARG A 19 -15.95 1.00 1.60
C ARG A 19 -15.78 2.44 2.06
N ALA A 20 -16.43 2.84 3.15
CA ALA A 20 -16.30 4.18 3.72
C ALA A 20 -14.84 4.50 4.14
N ALA A 21 -14.15 3.55 4.78
CA ALA A 21 -12.74 3.73 5.15
C ALA A 21 -11.80 3.72 3.94
N ALA A 22 -12.19 3.06 2.84
CA ALA A 22 -11.45 3.17 1.58
C ALA A 22 -11.59 4.58 0.99
N LEU A 23 -12.81 5.12 0.92
CA LEU A 23 -13.08 6.48 0.43
C LEU A 23 -12.39 7.56 1.26
N ALA A 24 -12.49 7.48 2.59
CA ALA A 24 -11.81 8.40 3.48
C ALA A 24 -10.28 8.33 3.30
N GLY A 25 -9.73 7.12 3.18
CA GLY A 25 -8.30 6.93 2.92
C GLY A 25 -7.84 7.48 1.56
N MET A 26 -8.68 7.37 0.53
CA MET A 26 -8.37 7.96 -0.79
C MET A 26 -8.38 9.49 -0.72
N ALA A 27 -9.37 10.09 -0.06
CA ALA A 27 -9.45 11.54 0.09
C ALA A 27 -8.19 12.12 0.78
N THR A 28 -7.73 11.45 1.84
CA THR A 28 -6.49 11.87 2.52
C THR A 28 -5.26 11.65 1.64
N GLN A 29 -5.13 10.50 0.97
CA GLN A 29 -4.01 10.25 0.05
C GLN A 29 -3.93 11.27 -1.07
N PHE A 30 -5.07 11.71 -1.64
CA PHE A 30 -5.08 12.79 -2.62
C PHE A 30 -4.65 14.12 -2.02
N ALA A 31 -5.20 14.50 -0.86
CA ALA A 31 -4.83 15.75 -0.20
C ALA A 31 -3.32 15.81 0.08
N TRP A 32 -2.76 14.73 0.62
CA TRP A 32 -1.31 14.60 0.88
C TRP A 32 -0.49 14.59 -0.41
N GLY A 33 -0.89 13.80 -1.41
CA GLY A 33 -0.19 13.73 -2.69
C GLY A 33 -0.12 15.08 -3.40
N PHE A 34 -1.24 15.80 -3.48
CA PHE A 34 -1.26 17.14 -4.07
C PHE A 34 -0.45 18.15 -3.26
N MET A 35 -0.55 18.09 -1.93
CA MET A 35 0.22 18.98 -1.04
C MET A 35 1.73 18.79 -1.24
N GLU A 36 2.23 17.55 -1.24
CA GLU A 36 3.64 17.23 -1.47
C GLU A 36 4.10 17.71 -2.85
N ILE A 37 3.32 17.41 -3.89
CA ILE A 37 3.63 17.84 -5.26
C ILE A 37 3.72 19.36 -5.38
N LEU A 38 2.78 20.10 -4.78
CA LEU A 38 2.78 21.56 -4.79
C LEU A 38 3.92 22.16 -3.98
N ALA A 39 4.26 21.54 -2.84
CA ALA A 39 5.42 21.95 -2.04
C ALA A 39 6.72 21.78 -2.85
N PHE A 40 6.93 20.62 -3.46
CA PHE A 40 8.10 20.40 -4.32
C PHE A 40 8.09 21.34 -5.53
N LEU A 41 6.95 21.62 -6.14
CA LEU A 41 6.87 22.59 -7.24
C LEU A 41 7.40 23.97 -6.82
N ALA A 42 7.09 24.42 -5.61
CA ALA A 42 7.59 25.70 -5.10
C ALA A 42 9.12 25.69 -4.96
N PHE A 43 9.69 24.59 -4.47
CA PHE A 43 11.14 24.44 -4.37
C PHE A 43 11.83 24.39 -5.74
N TYR A 44 11.28 23.63 -6.69
CA TYR A 44 11.82 23.56 -8.06
C TYR A 44 11.72 24.90 -8.79
N LYS A 45 10.73 25.75 -8.48
CA LYS A 45 10.66 27.12 -9.03
C LYS A 45 11.70 28.06 -8.42
N ALA A 46 12.11 27.83 -7.18
CA ALA A 46 13.08 28.69 -6.49
C ALA A 46 14.51 28.40 -6.95
N ASP A 47 14.89 27.13 -7.05
CA ASP A 47 16.20 26.72 -7.58
C ASP A 47 16.10 25.35 -8.28
N PRO A 48 15.93 25.32 -9.61
CA PRO A 48 15.88 24.07 -10.38
C PRO A 48 17.19 23.27 -10.33
N ALA A 49 18.35 23.93 -10.16
CA ALA A 49 19.67 23.29 -10.23
C ALA A 49 20.06 22.61 -8.91
N ALA A 50 19.36 22.90 -7.81
CA ALA A 50 19.59 22.29 -6.51
C ALA A 50 19.17 20.80 -6.46
N PHE A 51 18.33 20.34 -7.39
CA PHE A 51 17.78 18.98 -7.36
C PHE A 51 18.41 18.09 -8.45
N PRO A 52 18.89 16.88 -8.10
CA PRO A 52 19.50 15.96 -9.06
C PRO A 52 18.48 15.26 -9.97
N MET A 53 17.19 15.34 -9.63
CA MET A 53 16.10 14.64 -10.30
C MET A 53 15.18 15.66 -10.99
N GLU A 54 14.52 15.27 -12.07
CA GLU A 54 13.52 16.16 -12.69
C GLU A 54 12.23 16.25 -11.85
N PHE A 55 11.50 17.35 -12.00
CA PHE A 55 10.21 17.52 -11.33
C PHE A 55 9.20 16.42 -11.73
N SER A 56 9.19 16.02 -13.01
CA SER A 56 8.34 14.93 -13.55
C SER A 56 8.57 13.59 -12.84
N GLN A 57 9.83 13.28 -12.52
CA GLN A 57 10.24 12.09 -11.81
C GLN A 57 9.84 12.18 -10.32
N THR A 58 9.93 13.38 -9.72
CA THR A 58 9.49 13.65 -8.33
C THR A 58 8.00 13.41 -8.18
N VAL A 59 7.21 13.93 -9.10
CA VAL A 59 5.75 13.72 -9.17
C VAL A 59 5.40 12.24 -9.28
N SER A 60 6.11 11.51 -10.15
CA SER A 60 5.87 10.08 -10.34
C SER A 60 6.20 9.28 -9.08
N TYR A 61 7.27 9.65 -8.38
CA TYR A 61 7.63 9.06 -7.09
C TYR A 61 6.56 9.30 -6.02
N ILE A 62 6.04 10.53 -5.89
CA ILE A 62 4.99 10.87 -4.93
C ILE A 62 3.71 10.07 -5.23
N TRP A 63 3.28 10.01 -6.49
CA TRP A 63 2.11 9.21 -6.86
C TRP A 63 2.28 7.72 -6.55
N MET A 64 3.47 7.16 -6.78
CA MET A 64 3.78 5.77 -6.39
C MET A 64 3.71 5.60 -4.87
N GLN A 65 4.28 6.52 -4.09
CA GLN A 65 4.23 6.50 -2.63
C GLN A 65 2.78 6.49 -2.14
N GLN A 66 1.93 7.37 -2.67
CA GLN A 66 0.52 7.45 -2.24
C GLN A 66 -0.28 6.21 -2.68
N ALA A 67 -0.04 5.70 -3.89
CA ALA A 67 -0.74 4.51 -4.42
C ALA A 67 -0.43 3.24 -3.60
N PHE A 68 0.81 3.08 -3.16
CA PHE A 68 1.26 1.89 -2.42
C PHE A 68 1.40 2.09 -0.91
N LEU A 69 0.99 3.24 -0.38
CA LEU A 69 1.09 3.55 1.05
C LEU A 69 0.52 2.41 1.92
N ALA A 70 -0.69 1.93 1.61
CA ALA A 70 -1.35 0.87 2.38
C ALA A 70 -0.61 -0.48 2.33
N LEU A 71 0.24 -0.70 1.32
CA LEU A 71 1.03 -1.92 1.17
C LEU A 71 2.28 -1.85 2.06
N PHE A 72 2.99 -0.72 2.03
CA PHE A 72 4.32 -0.55 2.64
C PHE A 72 4.30 0.12 4.02
N MET A 73 3.13 0.49 4.53
CA MET A 73 2.97 1.07 5.86
C MET A 73 3.45 0.10 6.96
N VAL A 74 4.65 0.31 7.51
CA VAL A 74 5.23 -0.56 8.55
C VAL A 74 4.51 -0.38 9.89
N TRP A 75 3.99 0.82 10.15
CA TRP A 75 3.29 1.15 11.40
C TRP A 75 1.82 0.68 11.44
N PHE A 76 1.39 -0.12 10.46
CA PHE A 76 0.04 -0.69 10.46
C PHE A 76 0.01 -2.03 11.18
N PHE A 77 -0.60 -2.02 12.37
CA PHE A 77 -0.69 -3.18 13.25
C PHE A 77 -2.13 -3.70 13.34
N GLU A 78 -2.29 -5.02 13.45
CA GLU A 78 -3.60 -5.66 13.48
C GLU A 78 -4.09 -5.81 14.91
N ALA A 79 -5.04 -4.95 15.32
CA ALA A 79 -5.60 -4.95 16.67
C ALA A 79 -6.17 -6.32 17.09
N GLU A 80 -6.65 -7.13 16.14
CA GLU A 80 -7.15 -8.49 16.42
C GLU A 80 -6.05 -9.42 16.96
N ILE A 81 -4.81 -9.29 16.48
CA ILE A 81 -3.66 -10.07 16.97
C ILE A 81 -3.35 -9.65 18.41
N PHE A 82 -3.27 -8.35 18.68
CA PHE A 82 -3.03 -7.84 20.04
C PHE A 82 -4.15 -8.24 21.00
N ASN A 83 -5.41 -8.18 20.56
CA ASN A 83 -6.55 -8.59 21.37
C ASN A 83 -6.53 -10.09 21.68
N ALA A 84 -6.11 -10.95 20.74
CA ALA A 84 -5.97 -12.38 20.99
C ALA A 84 -4.89 -12.68 22.05
N ILE A 85 -3.82 -11.88 22.07
CA ILE A 85 -2.75 -11.98 23.08
C ILE A 85 -3.25 -11.51 24.44
N THR A 86 -3.82 -10.30 24.53
CA THR A 86 -4.23 -9.70 25.81
C THR A 86 -5.41 -10.42 26.47
N SER A 87 -6.34 -10.97 25.67
CA SER A 87 -7.49 -11.74 26.19
C SER A 87 -7.18 -13.20 26.50
N GLY A 88 -6.00 -13.70 26.14
CA GLY A 88 -5.66 -15.13 26.25
C GLY A 88 -6.32 -16.02 25.18
N GLY A 89 -7.08 -15.44 24.23
CA GLY A 89 -7.68 -16.16 23.10
C GLY A 89 -6.67 -16.91 22.22
N ILE A 90 -5.39 -16.49 22.27
CA ILE A 90 -4.27 -17.16 21.60
C ILE A 90 -4.16 -18.65 21.96
N ALA A 91 -4.54 -19.07 23.18
CA ALA A 91 -4.52 -20.48 23.59
C ALA A 91 -5.43 -21.35 22.71
N TYR A 92 -6.59 -20.83 22.32
CA TYR A 92 -7.50 -21.51 21.39
C TYR A 92 -6.95 -21.52 19.97
N GLU A 93 -6.17 -20.52 19.57
CA GLU A 93 -5.55 -20.48 18.25
C GLU A 93 -4.43 -21.52 18.13
N LEU A 94 -3.62 -21.67 19.19
CA LEU A 94 -2.56 -22.67 19.30
C LEU A 94 -3.08 -24.12 19.30
N ALA A 95 -4.27 -24.35 19.84
CA ALA A 95 -4.89 -25.68 19.84
C ALA A 95 -5.40 -26.13 18.46
N ARG A 96 -5.49 -25.22 17.47
CA ARG A 96 -5.96 -25.56 16.12
C ARG A 96 -4.83 -26.26 15.33
N PRO A 97 -5.16 -27.17 14.39
CA PRO A 97 -4.17 -27.87 13.57
C PRO A 97 -3.69 -26.99 12.39
N VAL A 98 -3.27 -25.77 12.70
CA VAL A 98 -2.75 -24.74 11.79
C VAL A 98 -1.67 -23.97 12.54
N ASP A 99 -0.53 -23.79 11.88
CA ASP A 99 0.55 -22.98 12.44
C ASP A 99 0.12 -21.52 12.63
N LEU A 100 0.39 -20.98 13.81
CA LEU A 100 -0.05 -19.64 14.21
C LEU A 100 0.59 -18.55 13.34
N TYR A 101 1.89 -18.68 13.05
CA TYR A 101 2.64 -17.72 12.26
C TYR A 101 2.06 -17.62 10.85
N TRP A 102 1.92 -18.75 10.16
CA TRP A 102 1.40 -18.75 8.78
C TRP A 102 -0.06 -18.28 8.70
N ARG A 103 -0.85 -18.50 9.77
CA ARG A 103 -2.20 -17.96 9.87
C ARG A 103 -2.20 -16.44 9.96
N TRP A 104 -1.42 -15.87 10.88
CA TRP A 104 -1.33 -14.41 11.05
C TRP A 104 -0.69 -13.75 9.83
N PHE A 105 0.38 -14.31 9.29
CA PHE A 105 1.00 -13.86 8.04
C PHE A 105 -0.01 -13.79 6.90
N SER A 106 -0.76 -14.88 6.67
CA SER A 106 -1.77 -14.91 5.61
C SER A 106 -2.90 -13.89 5.83
N GLN A 107 -3.27 -13.62 7.07
CA GLN A 107 -4.27 -12.61 7.43
C GLN A 107 -3.75 -11.20 7.17
N SER A 108 -2.53 -10.89 7.59
CA SER A 108 -1.90 -9.59 7.39
C SER A 108 -1.64 -9.27 5.92
N VAL A 109 -1.19 -10.25 5.13
CA VAL A 109 -1.06 -10.11 3.67
C VAL A 109 -2.43 -9.81 3.04
N ALA A 110 -3.49 -10.52 3.44
CA ALA A 110 -4.83 -10.33 2.89
C ALA A 110 -5.38 -8.92 3.17
N ASN A 111 -5.23 -8.45 4.41
CA ASN A 111 -5.75 -7.14 4.82
C ASN A 111 -5.02 -5.99 4.12
N ARG A 112 -3.68 -6.08 3.99
CA ARG A 112 -2.88 -5.08 3.28
C ARG A 112 -3.22 -5.06 1.79
N LEU A 113 -3.25 -6.22 1.14
CA LEU A 113 -3.59 -6.30 -0.28
C LEU A 113 -5.02 -5.80 -0.57
N ALA A 114 -6.01 -6.16 0.24
CA ALA A 114 -7.39 -5.70 0.06
C ALA A 114 -7.48 -4.16 0.10
N LYS A 115 -6.80 -3.53 1.07
CA LYS A 115 -6.76 -2.07 1.19
C LYS A 115 -6.02 -1.42 0.01
N THR A 116 -4.91 -2.00 -0.41
CA THR A 116 -4.12 -1.48 -1.54
C THR A 116 -4.91 -1.55 -2.84
N VAL A 117 -5.58 -2.66 -3.14
CA VAL A 117 -6.36 -2.82 -4.38
C VAL A 117 -7.47 -1.78 -4.48
N LEU A 118 -8.17 -1.49 -3.38
CA LEU A 118 -9.23 -0.49 -3.35
C LEU A 118 -8.71 0.94 -3.60
N ARG A 119 -7.48 1.23 -3.20
CA ARG A 119 -6.92 2.59 -3.19
C ARG A 119 -5.99 2.89 -4.37
N CYS A 120 -5.23 1.90 -4.84
CA CYS A 120 -4.22 2.15 -5.88
C CYS A 120 -4.86 2.46 -7.24
N LEU A 121 -5.96 1.79 -7.59
CA LEU A 121 -6.63 1.99 -8.88
C LEU A 121 -7.12 3.44 -9.04
N PRO A 122 -7.88 4.02 -8.09
CA PRO A 122 -8.29 5.43 -8.20
C PRO A 122 -7.13 6.40 -8.21
N ILE A 123 -6.08 6.15 -7.43
CA ILE A 123 -4.89 7.01 -7.40
C ILE A 123 -4.19 7.02 -8.74
N PHE A 124 -3.98 5.85 -9.36
CA PHE A 124 -3.36 5.79 -10.69
C PHE A 124 -4.22 6.45 -11.76
N ILE A 125 -5.55 6.29 -11.71
CA ILE A 125 -6.47 6.96 -12.63
C ILE A 125 -6.28 8.47 -12.54
N VAL A 126 -6.29 9.03 -11.33
CA VAL A 126 -6.09 10.47 -11.14
C VAL A 126 -4.69 10.88 -11.55
N ALA A 127 -3.64 10.18 -11.13
CA ALA A 127 -2.25 10.48 -11.46
C ALA A 127 -1.97 10.53 -12.98
N MET A 128 -2.75 9.79 -13.79
CA MET A 128 -2.67 9.79 -15.25
C MET A 128 -3.50 10.89 -15.91
N LEU A 129 -4.57 11.37 -15.24
CA LEU A 129 -5.49 12.38 -15.76
C LEU A 129 -5.09 13.82 -15.42
N VAL A 130 -4.30 14.03 -14.35
CA VAL A 130 -3.89 15.37 -13.91
C VAL A 130 -3.02 16.05 -14.99
N PRO A 131 -3.17 17.38 -15.21
CA PRO A 131 -2.49 18.10 -16.28
C PRO A 131 -0.95 18.08 -16.21
N GLY A 132 -0.35 18.00 -17.41
CA GLY A 132 1.04 18.22 -17.78
C GLY A 132 2.09 17.89 -16.72
N PRO A 133 2.62 18.90 -15.99
CA PRO A 133 3.78 18.72 -15.11
C PRO A 133 3.49 17.83 -13.89
N PHE A 134 2.22 17.56 -13.58
CA PHE A 134 1.80 16.77 -12.42
C PHE A 134 1.37 15.34 -12.78
N ARG A 135 1.51 14.97 -14.06
CA ARG A 135 1.17 13.65 -14.56
C ARG A 135 2.27 12.65 -14.22
N MET A 136 1.88 11.46 -13.79
CA MET A 136 2.81 10.36 -13.60
C MET A 136 3.32 9.83 -14.94
N SER A 137 4.63 9.59 -15.05
CA SER A 137 5.24 8.95 -16.21
C SER A 137 5.11 7.43 -16.14
N LEU A 138 4.99 6.80 -17.31
CA LEU A 138 5.00 5.34 -17.41
C LEU A 138 6.43 4.80 -17.34
N PRO A 139 6.62 3.57 -16.83
CA PRO A 139 7.95 2.96 -16.80
C PRO A 139 8.55 2.87 -18.21
N ALA A 140 9.84 3.17 -18.32
CA ALA A 140 10.53 3.26 -19.62
C ALA A 140 10.69 1.90 -20.31
N THR A 141 10.64 0.80 -19.55
CA THR A 141 10.79 -0.55 -20.10
C THR A 141 9.95 -1.57 -19.33
N GLN A 142 9.45 -2.59 -20.01
CA GLN A 142 8.73 -3.72 -19.39
C GLN A 142 9.58 -4.43 -18.31
N GLY A 143 10.91 -4.50 -18.50
CA GLY A 143 11.82 -5.05 -17.50
C GLY A 143 11.82 -4.28 -16.17
N GLN A 144 11.75 -2.95 -16.20
CA GLN A 144 11.65 -2.13 -14.97
C GLN A 144 10.34 -2.39 -14.23
N PHE A 145 9.26 -2.59 -14.98
CA PHE A 145 7.96 -2.94 -14.39
C PHE A 145 8.02 -4.32 -13.71
N LEU A 146 8.61 -5.33 -14.34
CA LEU A 146 8.79 -6.65 -13.72
C LEU A 146 9.67 -6.58 -12.47
N LEU A 147 10.79 -5.84 -12.52
CA LEU A 147 11.65 -5.62 -11.36
C LEU A 147 10.87 -4.92 -10.22
N PHE A 148 10.08 -3.91 -10.54
CA PHE A 148 9.22 -3.24 -9.56
C PHE A 148 8.26 -4.24 -8.90
N LEU A 149 7.59 -5.10 -9.67
CA LEU A 149 6.70 -6.12 -9.11
C LEU A 149 7.43 -7.09 -8.19
N THR A 150 8.65 -7.53 -8.56
CA THR A 150 9.46 -8.39 -7.69
C THR A 150 9.86 -7.68 -6.41
N SER A 151 10.30 -6.42 -6.48
CA SER A 151 10.65 -5.63 -5.30
C SER A 151 9.43 -5.39 -4.40
N ALA A 152 8.26 -5.15 -4.97
CA ALA A 152 7.02 -4.94 -4.23
C ALA A 152 6.60 -6.22 -3.50
N ALA A 153 6.75 -7.38 -4.14
CA ALA A 153 6.49 -8.68 -3.53
C ALA A 153 7.47 -8.97 -2.38
N CYS A 154 8.77 -8.72 -2.57
CA CYS A 154 9.77 -8.88 -1.51
C CYS A 154 9.51 -7.93 -0.33
N SER A 155 9.22 -6.66 -0.61
CA SER A 155 8.88 -5.65 0.40
C SER A 155 7.64 -6.06 1.20
N LEU A 156 6.59 -6.56 0.54
CA LEU A 156 5.42 -7.09 1.24
C LEU A 156 5.77 -8.24 2.20
N GLY A 157 6.70 -9.12 1.79
CA GLY A 157 7.21 -10.18 2.65
C GLY A 157 7.88 -9.63 3.92
N VAL A 158 8.77 -8.65 3.76
CA VAL A 158 9.52 -8.01 4.86
C VAL A 158 8.63 -7.20 5.79
N VAL A 159 7.62 -6.52 5.25
CA VAL A 159 6.74 -5.66 6.06
C VAL A 159 5.72 -6.49 6.88
N VAL A 160 5.43 -7.72 6.45
CA VAL A 160 4.49 -8.60 7.15
C VAL A 160 5.17 -9.59 8.10
N SER A 161 6.44 -9.92 7.86
CA SER A 161 7.25 -10.76 8.76
C SER A 161 7.53 -10.07 10.08
#